data_AF-A0A535P6J4-F1
#
_entry.id   AF-A0A535P6J4-F1
#
_cell.length_a   1.000
_cell.length_b   1.000
_cell.length_c   1.000
_cell.angle_alpha   90.00
_cell.angle_beta   90.00
_cell.angle_gamma   90.00
#
_symmetry.space_group_name_H-M   'P 1'
#
loop_
_entity.id
_entity.type
_entity.pdbx_description
1 polymer ?
#
loop_
_entity_poly.entity_id
_entity_poly.type
_entity_poly.pdbx_seq_one_letter_code
_entity_poly.pdbx_strand_id
1 'polypeptide(L)'
;MPSRHPVNQRMIDNATRGERVADGVSGFMGSWRFIILQTLIVIAWVVGNVYLLFHFDPYPFIFLNLAFSTQAAYAAPLILLAGNRSAARDRLTLEHAAAQADVEERQNERLLRGNTEILHRVEALEGRILQLETRIVSLLEGHPGSAPGDDKPAKPDKPDSTPRT
;
A
#
# COMPACT_ATOMS: atom_id res chain seq x y z
N MET A 1 -19.50 3.43 1.37
CA MET A 1 -19.16 2.01 1.58
C MET A 1 -17.64 1.89 1.51
N PRO A 2 -16.94 1.35 2.52
CA PRO A 2 -15.48 1.24 2.45
C PRO A 2 -15.11 0.12 1.46
N SER A 3 -14.34 0.47 0.43
CA SER A 3 -13.89 -0.42 -0.63
C SER A 3 -12.98 -1.51 -0.06
N ARG A 4 -13.52 -2.73 0.09
CA ARG A 4 -12.75 -3.91 0.48
C ARG A 4 -11.92 -4.37 -0.71
N HIS A 5 -10.61 -4.14 -0.64
CA HIS A 5 -9.64 -4.52 -1.67
C HIS A 5 -9.71 -6.05 -1.95
N PRO A 6 -9.72 -6.51 -3.22
CA PRO A 6 -9.90 -7.93 -3.58
C PRO A 6 -8.78 -8.86 -3.09
N VAL A 7 -7.64 -8.31 -2.70
CA VAL A 7 -6.51 -9.04 -2.11
C VAL A 7 -6.89 -9.63 -0.75
N ASN A 8 -7.72 -8.94 0.03
CA ASN A 8 -8.12 -9.40 1.36
C ASN A 8 -8.99 -10.66 1.28
N GLN A 9 -9.75 -10.85 0.20
CA GLN A 9 -10.65 -12.00 0.03
C GLN A 9 -9.88 -13.32 -0.20
N ARG A 10 -8.76 -13.28 -0.91
CA ARG A 10 -7.96 -14.49 -1.23
C ARG A 10 -7.24 -15.10 -0.03
N MET A 11 -7.02 -14.33 1.04
CA MET A 11 -6.45 -14.85 2.30
C MET A 11 -7.51 -15.44 3.23
N ILE A 12 -8.79 -15.07 3.09
CA ILE A 12 -9.88 -15.55 3.95
C ILE A 12 -10.43 -16.90 3.45
N ASP A 13 -10.36 -17.16 2.14
CA ASP A 13 -10.96 -18.37 1.54
C ASP A 13 -10.16 -19.66 1.79
N ASN A 14 -8.91 -19.57 2.25
CA ASN A 14 -8.10 -20.74 2.68
C ASN A 14 -7.95 -20.83 4.21
N ALA A 15 -8.83 -20.17 4.95
CA ALA A 15 -8.81 -20.20 6.40
C ALA A 15 -9.13 -21.59 6.94
N THR A 16 -8.07 -22.36 7.20
CA THR A 16 -8.12 -23.63 7.93
C THR A 16 -8.96 -23.45 9.18
N ARG A 17 -9.72 -24.46 9.63
CA ARG A 17 -10.67 -24.34 10.76
C ARG A 17 -10.10 -23.63 12.00
N GLY A 18 -8.78 -23.71 12.24
CA GLY A 18 -8.07 -22.98 13.30
C GLY A 18 -7.94 -21.46 13.09
N GLU A 19 -7.92 -20.95 11.86
CA GLU A 19 -7.88 -19.51 11.57
C GLU A 19 -9.16 -18.80 11.98
N ARG A 20 -10.32 -19.42 11.72
CA ARG A 20 -11.62 -18.91 12.18
C ARG A 20 -11.73 -18.87 13.71
N VAL A 21 -11.11 -19.84 14.39
CA VAL A 21 -11.08 -19.87 15.87
C VAL A 21 -10.20 -18.76 16.41
N ALA A 22 -9.02 -18.53 15.80
CA ALA A 22 -8.12 -17.44 16.19
C ALA A 22 -8.75 -16.05 16.00
N ASP A 23 -9.43 -15.84 14.86
CA ASP A 23 -10.18 -14.60 14.59
C ASP A 23 -11.35 -14.40 15.57
N GLY A 24 -12.04 -15.49 15.94
CA GLY A 24 -13.07 -15.47 16.96
C GLY A 24 -12.53 -15.13 18.36
N VAL A 25 -11.36 -15.66 18.73
CA VAL A 25 -10.71 -15.42 20.02
C VAL A 25 -10.25 -13.97 20.16
N SER A 26 -9.67 -13.38 19.10
CA SER A 26 -9.27 -11.97 19.10
C SER A 26 -10.47 -11.03 19.29
N GLY A 27 -11.60 -11.35 18.64
CA GLY A 27 -12.85 -10.61 18.84
C GLY A 27 -13.50 -10.84 20.21
N PHE A 28 -13.32 -12.03 20.80
CA PHE A 28 -13.92 -12.40 22.08
C PHE A 28 -13.23 -11.73 23.27
N MET A 29 -11.90 -11.66 23.27
CA MET A 29 -11.13 -11.12 24.39
C MET A 29 -11.15 -9.58 24.48
N GLY A 30 -11.56 -8.90 23.40
CA GLY A 30 -11.74 -7.45 23.37
C GLY A 30 -13.19 -6.95 23.53
N SER A 31 -14.17 -7.85 23.70
CA SER A 31 -15.58 -7.47 23.74
C SER A 31 -16.10 -7.30 25.17
N TRP A 32 -16.78 -6.17 25.44
CA TRP A 32 -17.52 -5.91 26.70
C TRP A 32 -18.50 -7.03 27.07
N ARG A 33 -18.98 -7.80 26.08
CA ARG A 33 -19.91 -8.92 26.29
C ARG A 33 -19.26 -10.09 27.05
N PHE A 34 -17.96 -10.32 26.88
CA PHE A 34 -17.24 -11.40 27.58
C PHE A 34 -17.18 -11.15 29.09
N ILE A 35 -16.83 -9.92 29.47
CA ILE A 35 -16.74 -9.51 30.89
C ILE A 35 -18.11 -9.68 31.56
N ILE A 36 -19.19 -9.22 30.92
CA ILE A 36 -20.55 -9.34 31.46
C ILE A 36 -20.93 -10.82 31.65
N LEU A 37 -20.70 -11.67 30.64
CA LEU A 37 -21.02 -13.10 30.73
C LEU A 37 -20.23 -13.80 31.84
N GLN A 38 -18.91 -13.54 31.94
CA GLN A 38 -18.04 -14.09 32.98
C GLN A 38 -18.52 -13.68 34.38
N THR A 39 -18.87 -12.41 34.58
CA THR A 39 -19.41 -11.92 35.86
C THR A 39 -20.74 -12.57 36.20
N LEU A 40 -21.65 -12.73 35.23
CA LEU A 40 -22.92 -13.42 35.46
C LEU A 40 -22.75 -14.89 35.86
N ILE A 41 -21.81 -15.61 35.24
CA ILE A 41 -21.51 -17.01 35.58
C ILE A 41 -21.00 -17.10 37.02
N VAL A 42 -20.08 -16.22 37.42
CA VAL A 42 -19.55 -16.17 38.79
C VAL A 42 -20.66 -15.87 39.79
N ILE A 43 -21.50 -14.87 39.51
CA ILE A 43 -22.63 -14.51 40.38
C ILE A 43 -23.62 -15.68 40.49
N ALA A 44 -23.97 -16.31 39.38
CA ALA A 44 -24.87 -17.46 39.37
C ALA A 44 -24.32 -18.64 40.17
N TRP A 45 -23.00 -18.88 40.09
CA TRP A 45 -22.33 -19.92 40.88
C TRP A 45 -22.38 -19.62 42.38
N VAL A 46 -22.04 -18.39 42.77
CA VAL A 46 -22.06 -17.96 44.18
C VAL A 46 -23.48 -18.03 44.73
N VAL A 47 -24.47 -17.48 44.01
CA VAL A 47 -25.89 -17.51 44.42
C VAL A 47 -26.41 -18.94 44.50
N GLY A 48 -26.11 -19.78 43.51
CA GLY A 48 -26.49 -21.19 43.50
C GLY A 48 -25.90 -21.98 44.67
N ASN A 49 -24.62 -21.73 45.00
CA ASN A 49 -23.93 -22.40 46.10
C ASN A 49 -24.46 -21.96 47.48
N VAL A 50 -24.80 -20.66 47.64
CA VAL A 50 -25.39 -20.14 48.88
C VAL A 50 -26.84 -20.60 49.07
N TYR A 51 -27.61 -20.74 47.98
CA TYR A 51 -29.04 -21.10 48.05
C TYR A 51 -29.26 -22.61 48.16
N LEU A 52 -28.42 -23.44 47.53
CA LEU A 52 -28.36 -24.87 47.82
C LEU A 52 -27.59 -25.05 49.13
N LEU A 53 -28.29 -25.33 50.24
CA LEU A 53 -27.76 -25.60 51.60
C LEU A 53 -26.65 -26.68 51.70
N PHE A 54 -26.18 -27.22 50.57
CA PHE A 54 -25.21 -28.31 50.45
C PHE A 54 -23.75 -27.92 50.69
N HIS A 55 -23.43 -26.65 50.98
CA HIS A 55 -22.05 -26.22 51.31
C HIS A 55 -21.01 -26.76 50.32
N PHE A 56 -21.36 -26.80 49.03
CA PHE A 56 -20.55 -27.48 48.02
C PHE A 56 -19.20 -26.78 47.81
N ASP A 57 -19.10 -25.49 48.19
CA ASP A 57 -17.84 -24.74 48.26
C ASP A 57 -17.90 -23.67 49.39
N PRO A 58 -17.59 -24.03 50.66
CA PRO A 58 -17.58 -23.09 51.79
C PRO A 58 -16.52 -22.00 51.62
N TYR A 59 -16.67 -20.88 52.32
CA TYR A 59 -15.68 -19.79 52.32
C TYR A 59 -14.28 -20.35 52.68
N PRO A 60 -13.26 -20.29 51.81
CA PRO A 60 -13.03 -19.37 50.69
C PRO A 60 -13.07 -20.06 49.30
N PHE A 61 -14.26 -20.37 48.77
CA PHE A 61 -14.55 -20.82 47.39
C PHE A 61 -13.36 -21.49 46.64
N ILE A 62 -12.90 -22.64 47.13
CA ILE A 62 -11.65 -23.29 46.70
C ILE A 62 -11.74 -23.71 45.23
N PHE A 63 -12.91 -24.16 44.78
CA PHE A 63 -13.10 -24.66 43.41
C PHE A 63 -13.16 -23.52 42.41
N LEU A 64 -13.79 -22.41 42.78
CA LEU A 64 -13.82 -21.21 41.95
C LEU A 64 -12.40 -20.65 41.79
N ASN A 65 -11.62 -20.63 42.87
CA ASN A 65 -10.24 -20.18 42.84
C ASN A 65 -9.34 -21.10 42.00
N LEU A 66 -9.53 -22.41 42.12
CA LEU A 66 -8.82 -23.39 41.29
C LEU A 66 -9.18 -23.22 39.80
N ALA A 67 -10.47 -23.06 39.48
CA ALA A 67 -10.93 -22.85 38.11
C ALA A 67 -10.33 -21.57 37.50
N PHE A 68 -10.31 -20.46 38.24
CA PHE A 68 -9.64 -19.22 37.80
C PHE A 68 -8.14 -19.41 37.61
N SER A 69 -7.48 -20.15 38.49
CA SER A 69 -6.05 -20.45 38.38
C SER A 69 -5.75 -21.25 37.11
N THR A 70 -6.55 -22.27 36.81
CA THR A 70 -6.44 -23.04 35.56
C THR A 70 -6.80 -22.19 34.33
N GLN A 71 -7.82 -21.33 34.43
CA GLN A 71 -8.22 -20.41 33.37
C GLN A 71 -7.08 -19.46 32.99
N ALA A 72 -6.41 -18.87 33.99
CA ALA A 72 -5.25 -18.01 33.77
C ALA A 72 -4.08 -18.78 33.15
N ALA A 73 -3.81 -20.01 33.62
CA ALA A 73 -2.76 -20.87 33.09
C ALA A 73 -2.96 -21.23 31.61
N TYR A 74 -4.19 -21.44 31.16
CA TYR A 74 -4.49 -21.74 29.75
C TYR A 74 -4.66 -20.47 28.89
N ALA A 75 -4.99 -19.33 29.50
CA ALA A 75 -5.08 -18.06 28.81
C ALA A 75 -3.72 -17.59 28.28
N ALA A 76 -2.64 -17.71 29.07
CA ALA A 76 -1.30 -17.28 28.67
C ALA A 76 -0.80 -17.88 27.32
N PRO A 77 -0.81 -19.21 27.11
CA PRO A 77 -0.38 -19.80 25.84
C PRO A 77 -1.34 -19.49 24.69
N LEU A 78 -2.64 -19.37 24.96
CA LEU A 78 -3.64 -19.02 23.95
C LEU A 78 -3.48 -17.57 23.48
N ILE A 79 -3.21 -16.63 24.40
CA ILE A 79 -2.88 -15.24 24.11
C ILE A 79 -1.55 -15.17 23.33
N LEU A 80 -0.53 -15.95 23.72
CA LEU A 80 0.74 -15.99 23.00
C LEU A 80 0.57 -16.48 21.56
N LEU A 81 -0.25 -17.52 21.35
CA LEU A 81 -0.54 -18.03 20.01
C LEU A 81 -1.35 -17.04 19.17
N ALA A 82 -2.36 -16.39 19.78
CA ALA A 82 -3.14 -15.35 19.13
C ALA A 82 -2.27 -14.14 18.76
N GLY A 83 -1.43 -13.67 19.68
CA GLY A 83 -0.52 -12.54 19.48
C GLY A 83 0.55 -12.81 18.42
N ASN A 84 1.20 -13.97 18.46
CA ASN A 84 2.21 -14.35 17.47
C ASN A 84 1.62 -14.41 16.04
N ARG A 85 0.37 -14.88 15.91
CA ARG A 85 -0.32 -14.94 14.61
C ARG A 85 -0.82 -13.57 14.14
N SER A 86 -1.32 -12.74 15.04
CA SER A 86 -1.66 -11.34 14.73
C SER A 86 -0.43 -10.57 14.26
N ALA A 87 0.72 -10.74 14.92
CA ALA A 87 1.99 -10.13 14.52
C ALA A 87 2.47 -10.62 13.13
N ALA A 88 2.30 -11.90 12.82
CA ALA A 88 2.62 -12.43 11.49
C ALA A 88 1.74 -11.82 10.38
N ARG A 89 0.43 -11.65 10.62
CA ARG A 89 -0.48 -10.97 9.69
C ARG A 89 -0.16 -9.48 9.55
N ASP A 90 0.17 -8.82 10.65
CA ASP A 90 0.54 -7.40 10.67
C ASP A 90 1.81 -7.16 9.85
N ARG A 91 2.83 -8.01 10.02
CA ARG A 91 4.06 -7.97 9.22
C ARG A 91 3.79 -8.09 7.72
N LEU A 92 2.95 -9.04 7.30
CA LEU A 92 2.60 -9.19 5.88
C LEU A 92 1.86 -7.95 5.34
N THR A 93 0.99 -7.36 6.16
CA THR A 93 0.26 -6.13 5.82
C THR A 93 1.22 -4.95 5.65
N LEU A 94 2.19 -4.82 6.55
CA LEU A 94 3.25 -3.80 6.48
C LEU A 94 4.15 -3.97 5.25
N GLU A 95 4.55 -5.21 4.92
CA GLU A 95 5.35 -5.49 3.73
C GLU A 95 4.60 -5.09 2.43
N HIS A 96 3.29 -5.36 2.36
CA HIS A 96 2.47 -4.93 1.22
C HIS A 96 2.29 -3.41 1.18
N ALA A 97 2.08 -2.77 2.33
CA ALA A 97 1.95 -1.31 2.40
C ALA A 97 3.25 -0.61 1.97
N ALA A 98 4.41 -1.13 2.37
CA ALA A 98 5.71 -0.64 1.93
C ALA A 98 5.89 -0.79 0.42
N ALA A 99 5.57 -1.96 -0.15
CA ALA A 99 5.64 -2.17 -1.60
C ALA A 99 4.68 -1.25 -2.38
N GLN A 100 3.51 -0.94 -1.82
CA GLN A 100 2.58 0.02 -2.41
C GLN A 100 3.12 1.46 -2.35
N ALA A 101 3.72 1.85 -1.23
CA ALA A 101 4.35 3.17 -1.07
C ALA A 101 5.45 3.40 -2.12
N ASP A 102 6.31 2.40 -2.39
CA ASP A 102 7.34 2.50 -3.44
C ASP A 102 6.74 2.74 -4.84
N VAL A 103 5.59 2.13 -5.14
CA VAL A 103 4.90 2.31 -6.42
C VAL A 103 4.27 3.70 -6.50
N GLU A 104 3.64 4.16 -5.43
CA GLU A 104 3.07 5.51 -5.33
C GLU A 104 4.14 6.59 -5.46
N GLU A 105 5.29 6.42 -4.80
CA GLU A 105 6.43 7.35 -4.91
C GLU A 105 6.90 7.46 -6.36
N ARG A 106 7.10 6.32 -7.04
CA ARG A 106 7.47 6.30 -8.47
C ARG A 106 6.41 6.94 -9.36
N GLN A 107 5.13 6.79 -9.04
CA GLN A 107 4.06 7.46 -9.78
C GLN A 107 4.13 8.98 -9.58
N ASN A 108 4.36 9.43 -8.34
CA ASN A 108 4.49 10.84 -8.03
C ASN A 108 5.71 11.45 -8.76
N GLU A 109 6.87 10.79 -8.73
CA GLU A 109 8.04 11.22 -9.49
C GLU A 109 7.76 11.35 -11.00
N ARG A 110 7.00 10.42 -11.58
CA ARG A 110 6.61 10.48 -13.00
C ARG A 110 5.72 11.69 -13.29
N LEU A 111 4.77 11.99 -12.40
CA LEU A 111 3.92 13.18 -12.54
C LEU A 111 4.74 14.46 -12.44
N LEU A 112 5.67 14.54 -11.49
CA LEU A 112 6.58 15.69 -11.34
C LEU A 112 7.44 15.89 -12.60
N ARG A 113 8.06 14.82 -13.13
CA ARG A 113 8.81 14.88 -14.39
C ARG A 113 7.95 15.33 -15.56
N GLY A 114 6.71 14.84 -15.64
CA GLY A 114 5.75 15.25 -16.67
C GLY A 114 5.44 16.75 -16.60
N ASN A 115 5.24 17.30 -15.41
CA ASN A 115 5.05 18.74 -15.23
C ASN A 115 6.28 19.55 -15.67
N THR A 116 7.49 19.14 -15.30
CA THR A 116 8.72 19.80 -15.75
C THR A 116 8.86 19.79 -17.27
N GLU A 117 8.56 18.67 -17.92
CA GLU A 117 8.58 18.53 -19.38
C GLU A 117 7.57 19.47 -20.05
N ILE A 118 6.37 19.61 -19.49
CA ILE A 118 5.36 20.56 -19.99
C ILE A 118 5.87 22.00 -19.89
N LEU A 119 6.49 22.37 -18.76
CA LEU A 119 7.06 23.71 -18.58
C LEU A 119 8.13 24.03 -19.63
N HIS A 120 9.05 23.08 -19.90
CA HIS A 120 10.06 23.26 -20.95
C HIS A 120 9.45 23.37 -22.34
N ARG A 121 8.36 22.66 -22.64
CA ARG A 121 7.65 22.80 -23.93
C ARG A 121 7.02 24.16 -24.09
N VAL A 122 6.46 24.72 -23.01
CA VAL A 122 5.92 26.09 -23.02
C VAL A 122 7.03 27.10 -23.29
N GLU A 123 8.15 27.01 -22.57
CA GLU A 123 9.31 27.89 -22.78
C GLU A 123 9.88 27.79 -24.20
N ALA A 124 9.96 26.58 -24.76
CA ALA A 124 10.38 26.38 -26.15
C ALA A 124 9.41 26.98 -27.17
N LEU A 125 8.09 26.93 -26.90
CA LEU A 125 7.08 27.57 -27.74
C LEU A 125 7.23 29.11 -27.70
N GLU A 126 7.43 29.69 -26.53
CA GLU A 126 7.70 31.12 -26.37
C GLU A 126 8.93 31.56 -27.16
N GLY A 127 10.04 30.81 -27.06
CA GLY A 127 11.25 31.10 -27.84
C GLY A 127 11.04 31.04 -29.35
N ARG A 128 10.22 30.09 -29.84
CA ARG A 128 9.86 29.99 -31.26
C ARG A 128 9.01 31.17 -31.73
N ILE A 129 8.08 31.65 -30.91
CA ILE A 129 7.25 32.82 -31.23
C ILE A 129 8.15 34.05 -31.39
N LEU A 130 9.03 34.31 -30.42
CA LEU A 130 9.99 35.42 -30.49
C LEU A 130 10.91 35.33 -31.71
N GLN A 131 11.36 34.12 -32.07
CA GLN A 131 12.17 33.91 -33.26
C GLN A 131 11.42 34.23 -34.56
N LEU A 132 10.12 33.87 -34.64
CA LEU A 132 9.26 34.20 -35.77
C LEU A 132 9.09 35.72 -35.90
N GLU A 133 8.86 36.41 -34.79
CA GLU A 133 8.76 37.88 -34.77
C GLU A 133 10.04 38.54 -35.29
N THR A 134 11.21 38.15 -34.78
CA THR A 134 12.50 38.70 -35.25
C THR A 134 12.73 38.42 -36.73
N ARG A 135 12.35 37.24 -37.24
CA ARG A 135 12.41 36.96 -38.69
C ARG A 135 11.51 37.90 -39.48
N ILE A 136 10.26 38.10 -39.07
CA ILE A 136 9.31 38.98 -39.77
C ILE A 136 9.84 40.42 -39.79
N VAL A 137 10.31 40.93 -38.66
CA VAL A 137 10.89 42.28 -38.55
C VAL A 137 12.13 42.40 -39.43
N SER A 138 13.03 41.42 -39.41
CA SER A 138 14.24 41.43 -40.26
C SER A 138 13.93 41.38 -41.76
N LEU A 139 12.86 40.69 -42.16
CA LEU A 139 12.38 40.67 -43.55
C LEU A 139 11.70 42.00 -43.94
N LEU A 140 11.16 42.76 -42.98
CA LEU A 140 10.50 44.04 -43.21
C LEU A 140 11.48 45.23 -43.21
N GLU A 141 12.56 45.16 -42.42
CA GLU A 141 13.60 46.20 -42.31
C GLU A 141 14.70 46.13 -43.40
N GLY A 142 14.73 45.06 -44.21
CA GLY A 142 15.72 44.84 -45.29
C GLY A 142 15.14 44.91 -46.72
N HIS A 143 15.71 45.79 -47.55
CA HIS A 143 15.45 46.06 -48.97
C HIS A 143 15.41 44.83 -49.93
N PRO A 144 14.76 44.93 -51.12
CA PRO A 144 14.81 43.90 -52.15
C PRO A 144 16.19 43.87 -52.82
N GLY A 145 16.94 42.78 -52.69
CA GLY A 145 18.18 42.62 -53.46
C GLY A 145 19.23 41.74 -52.81
N SER A 146 19.05 40.42 -52.91
CA SER A 146 20.11 39.44 -53.18
C SER A 146 19.47 38.07 -53.34
N ALA A 147 18.88 37.83 -54.52
CA ALA A 147 18.92 36.49 -55.07
C ALA A 147 20.30 36.34 -55.75
N PRO A 148 21.08 35.29 -55.48
CA PRO A 148 22.03 34.77 -56.45
C PRO A 148 21.25 33.79 -57.33
N GLY A 149 21.11 34.15 -58.60
CA GLY A 149 20.57 33.28 -59.63
C GLY A 149 21.39 32.01 -59.81
N ASP A 150 20.68 31.00 -60.32
CA ASP A 150 21.11 30.04 -61.32
C ASP A 150 22.62 29.98 -61.63
N ASP A 151 23.25 28.88 -61.20
CA ASP A 151 24.31 28.26 -62.00
C ASP A 151 24.39 26.75 -61.73
N LYS A 152 23.69 26.00 -62.59
CA LYS A 152 23.99 24.60 -62.93
C LYS A 152 23.98 24.59 -64.46
N PRO A 153 24.94 23.99 -65.20
CA PRO A 153 25.63 22.72 -64.91
C PRO A 153 27.12 22.63 -65.35
N ALA A 154 27.86 21.60 -64.89
CA ALA A 154 28.80 20.86 -65.74
C ALA A 154 29.37 19.60 -65.04
N LYS A 155 29.11 18.43 -65.64
CA LYS A 155 29.94 17.21 -65.56
C LYS A 155 30.52 17.03 -66.97
N PRO A 156 31.85 16.89 -67.14
CA PRO A 156 32.48 15.61 -67.55
C PRO A 156 33.93 15.53 -66.99
N ASP A 157 34.78 14.53 -67.12
CA ASP A 157 34.80 13.15 -67.62
C ASP A 157 35.96 12.45 -66.87
N LYS A 158 36.00 11.11 -66.88
CA LYS A 158 37.08 10.30 -66.29
C LYS A 158 38.40 10.47 -67.07
N PRO A 159 39.57 10.19 -66.47
CA PRO A 159 40.36 9.13 -67.06
C PRO A 159 40.87 8.09 -66.05
N ASP A 160 41.17 6.95 -66.64
CA ASP A 160 41.40 5.63 -66.08
C ASP A 160 42.85 5.40 -65.61
N SER A 161 43.04 4.28 -64.91
CA SER A 161 44.24 3.42 -64.83
C SER A 161 45.21 3.44 -63.62
N THR A 162 44.83 2.65 -62.57
CA THR A 162 45.60 1.53 -61.94
C THR A 162 46.89 1.81 -61.08
N PRO A 163 47.54 0.80 -60.41
CA PRO A 163 47.20 0.23 -59.09
C PRO A 163 48.44 0.05 -58.13
N ARG A 164 48.25 -0.66 -56.99
CA ARG A 164 49.25 -1.16 -55.99
C ARG A 164 49.71 -0.12 -54.95
N THR A 165 49.91 -0.44 -53.68
CA THR A 165 50.25 -1.69 -52.96
C THR A 165 49.56 -1.73 -51.61
#